data_AF-A0A7S2V8D3-F1
#
_entry.id   AF-A0A7S2V8D3-F1
#
_cell.length_a   1.000
_cell.length_b   1.000
_cell.length_c   1.000
_cell.angle_alpha   90.00
_cell.angle_beta   90.00
_cell.angle_gamma   90.00
#
_symmetry.space_group_name_H-M   'P 1'
#
loop_
_entity.id
_entity.type
_entity.pdbx_description
1 polymer ?
#
loop_
_entity_poly.entity_id
_entity_poly.type
_entity_poly.pdbx_seq_one_letter_code
_entity_poly.pdbx_strand_id
1 'polypeptide(L)'
;IWGGLGLVSFYVCKTLGTRGMQAVDGFSASGAFLYLGTAAIAFEGIVLVLPIREATANKKKYPMILVLVMAGLAVFFVIFSAGSYLAFGAETRTFITLNVPETSWIGVVVKLMYVL
;
A
#
# COMPACT_ATOMS: atom_id res chain seq x y z
N ILE A 1 -1.11 11.99 6.13
CA ILE A 1 -0.81 10.54 5.90
C ILE A 1 -2.01 9.62 6.19
N TRP A 2 -2.38 9.28 7.45
CA TRP A 2 -3.44 8.29 7.74
C TRP A 2 -4.83 8.65 7.17
N GLY A 3 -5.22 9.94 7.22
CA GLY A 3 -6.49 10.40 6.61
C GLY A 3 -6.53 10.27 5.09
N GLY A 4 -5.39 10.51 4.41
CA GLY A 4 -5.27 10.31 2.96
C GLY A 4 -5.36 8.84 2.58
N LEU A 5 -4.73 7.95 3.36
CA LEU A 5 -4.83 6.50 3.17
C LEU A 5 -6.28 6.01 3.32
N GLY A 6 -7.00 6.50 4.34
CA GLY A 6 -8.41 6.16 4.55
C GLY A 6 -9.32 6.62 3.40
N LEU A 7 -9.11 7.84 2.89
CA LEU A 7 -9.85 8.37 1.74
C LEU A 7 -9.60 7.56 0.47
N VAL A 8 -8.36 7.17 0.20
CA VAL A 8 -8.01 6.34 -0.96
C VAL A 8 -8.67 4.96 -0.83
N SER A 9 -8.55 4.30 0.32
CA SER A 9 -9.21 3.02 0.58
C SER A 9 -10.73 3.10 0.37
N PHE A 10 -11.37 4.15 0.87
CA PHE A 10 -12.81 4.38 0.67
C PHE A 10 -13.14 4.58 -0.82
N TYR A 11 -12.33 5.33 -1.55
CA TYR A 11 -12.52 5.58 -2.98
C TYR A 11 -12.34 4.32 -3.81
N VAL A 12 -11.36 3.47 -3.48
CA VAL A 12 -11.15 2.14 -4.08
C VAL A 12 -12.39 1.27 -3.88
N CYS A 13 -12.88 1.15 -2.64
CA CYS A 13 -14.09 0.36 -2.35
C CYS A 13 -15.32 0.88 -3.09
N LYS A 14 -15.52 2.20 -3.15
CA LYS A 14 -16.62 2.82 -3.90
C LYS A 14 -16.50 2.55 -5.40
N THR A 15 -15.29 2.65 -5.95
CA THR A 15 -15.04 2.42 -7.38
C THR A 15 -15.31 0.96 -7.73
N LEU A 16 -14.86 0.03 -6.90
CA LEU A 16 -15.13 -1.40 -7.07
C LEU A 16 -16.63 -1.71 -6.98
N GLY A 17 -17.36 -1.09 -6.05
CA GLY A 17 -18.80 -1.28 -5.89
C GLY A 17 -19.67 -0.66 -6.99
N THR A 18 -19.19 0.41 -7.64
CA THR A 18 -19.95 1.14 -8.68
C THR A 18 -19.58 0.71 -10.11
N ARG A 19 -18.32 0.35 -10.36
CA ARG A 19 -17.82 -0.04 -11.69
C ARG A 19 -17.56 -1.54 -11.82
N GLY A 20 -17.59 -2.30 -10.72
CA GLY A 20 -17.20 -3.71 -10.70
C GLY A 20 -15.69 -3.90 -10.85
N MET A 21 -15.25 -5.16 -10.78
CA MET A 21 -13.85 -5.54 -11.02
C MET A 21 -13.48 -5.25 -12.47
N GLN A 22 -12.41 -4.49 -12.66
CA GLN A 22 -11.89 -4.19 -14.00
C GLN A 22 -11.06 -5.37 -14.53
N ALA A 23 -10.86 -5.42 -15.85
CA ALA A 23 -9.96 -6.40 -16.46
C ALA A 23 -8.53 -6.15 -15.96
N VAL A 24 -7.88 -7.23 -15.54
CA VAL A 24 -6.57 -7.20 -14.93
C VAL A 24 -5.62 -8.01 -15.79
N ASP A 25 -4.51 -7.39 -16.18
CA ASP A 25 -3.47 -8.10 -16.90
C ASP A 25 -2.72 -9.04 -15.97
N GLY A 26 -2.37 -10.21 -16.50
CA GLY A 26 -1.58 -11.20 -15.78
C GLY A 26 -0.17 -10.69 -15.47
N PHE A 27 0.53 -11.41 -14.60
CA PHE A 27 1.92 -11.11 -14.26
C PHE A 27 2.82 -11.08 -15.51
N SER A 28 3.44 -9.94 -15.77
CA SER A 28 4.42 -9.79 -16.85
C SER A 28 5.84 -10.01 -16.33
N ALA A 29 6.58 -10.92 -16.98
CA ALA A 29 7.97 -11.21 -16.66
C ALA A 29 8.90 -10.00 -16.84
N SER A 30 8.56 -9.06 -17.73
CA SER A 30 9.34 -7.83 -17.93
C SER A 30 9.22 -6.86 -16.75
N GLY A 31 8.12 -6.91 -15.99
CA GLY A 31 7.90 -6.10 -14.79
C GLY A 31 8.39 -6.75 -13.50
N ALA A 32 8.71 -8.05 -13.53
CA ALA A 32 9.08 -8.86 -12.36
C ALA A 32 10.16 -8.22 -11.49
N PHE A 33 11.22 -7.68 -12.12
CA PHE A 33 12.33 -7.05 -11.41
C PHE A 33 11.91 -5.73 -10.73
N LEU A 34 11.05 -4.94 -11.38
CA LEU A 34 10.54 -3.70 -10.81
C LEU A 34 9.67 -3.99 -9.59
N TYR A 35 8.78 -4.99 -9.67
CA TYR A 35 7.94 -5.41 -8.53
C TYR A 35 8.79 -5.90 -7.36
N LEU A 36 9.84 -6.67 -7.65
CA LEU A 36 10.76 -7.17 -6.62
C LEU A 36 11.56 -6.03 -5.96
N GLY A 37 12.01 -5.06 -6.76
CA GLY A 37 12.68 -3.86 -6.23
C GLY A 37 11.76 -3.01 -5.35
N THR A 38 10.51 -2.79 -5.77
CA THR A 38 9.51 -2.08 -4.96
C THR A 38 9.19 -2.82 -3.65
N ALA A 39 9.05 -4.15 -3.71
CA ALA A 39 8.85 -4.96 -2.51
C ALA A 39 10.07 -4.89 -1.57
N ALA A 40 11.29 -4.96 -2.10
CA ALA A 40 12.50 -4.87 -1.28
C ALA A 40 12.60 -3.52 -0.53
N ILE A 41 12.30 -2.41 -1.20
CA ILE A 41 12.28 -1.06 -0.58
C ILE A 41 11.19 -0.98 0.49
N ALA A 42 10.00 -1.57 0.25
CA ALA A 42 8.92 -1.59 1.23
C ALA A 42 9.29 -2.32 2.54
N PHE A 43 10.22 -3.28 2.48
CA PHE A 43 10.71 -4.05 3.64
C PHE A 43 12.15 -3.69 4.07
N GLU A 44 12.68 -2.54 3.64
CA GLU A 44 14.04 -2.07 3.97
C GLU A 44 14.25 -1.75 5.47
N GLY A 45 13.21 -1.83 6.29
CA GLY A 45 13.23 -1.52 7.73
C GLY A 45 14.18 -2.35 8.60
N ILE A 46 15.00 -3.25 8.03
CA ILE A 46 15.99 -4.07 8.73
C ILE A 46 16.97 -3.23 9.56
N VAL A 47 17.36 -2.03 9.08
CA VAL A 47 18.30 -1.14 9.79
C VAL A 47 17.70 -0.62 11.11
N LEU A 48 16.37 -0.54 11.19
CA LEU A 48 15.66 -0.09 12.39
C LEU A 48 15.43 -1.21 13.39
N VAL A 49 15.69 -2.47 13.05
CA VAL A 49 15.46 -3.62 13.94
C VAL A 49 16.28 -3.52 15.21
N LEU A 50 17.57 -3.16 15.11
CA LEU A 50 18.46 -3.04 16.26
C LEU A 50 18.02 -1.95 17.27
N PRO A 51 17.77 -0.69 16.86
CA PRO A 51 17.31 0.34 17.81
C PRO A 51 15.91 0.02 18.39
N ILE A 52 14.99 -0.59 17.61
CA ILE A 52 13.67 -0.99 18.14
C ILE A 52 13.84 -2.09 19.19
N ARG A 53 14.72 -3.07 18.95
CA ARG A 53 15.02 -4.13 19.92
C ARG A 53 15.54 -3.55 21.24
N GLU A 54 16.44 -2.57 21.19
CA GLU A 54 16.99 -1.91 22.38
C GLU A 54 15.94 -1.07 23.11
N ALA A 55 15.01 -0.44 22.40
CA ALA A 55 13.88 0.29 22.98
C ALA A 55 12.76 -0.62 23.56
N THR A 56 12.78 -1.93 23.25
CA THR A 56 11.73 -2.86 23.71
C THR A 56 12.01 -3.33 25.14
N ALA A 57 11.06 -3.06 26.06
CA ALA A 57 11.18 -3.43 27.47
C ALA A 57 11.43 -4.93 27.72
N ASN A 58 10.94 -5.81 26.84
CA ASN A 58 11.15 -7.25 26.93
C ASN A 58 11.77 -7.83 25.64
N LYS A 59 13.11 -7.86 25.60
CA LYS A 59 13.90 -8.37 24.47
C LYS A 59 13.62 -9.83 24.11
N LYS A 60 13.12 -10.65 25.04
CA LYS A 60 12.80 -12.07 24.78
C LYS A 60 11.57 -12.24 23.87
N LYS A 61 10.61 -11.30 23.92
CA LYS A 61 9.40 -11.32 23.08
C LYS A 61 9.59 -10.61 21.74
N TYR A 62 10.65 -9.81 21.60
CA TYR A 62 10.96 -9.04 20.40
C TYR A 62 10.87 -9.82 19.08
N PRO A 63 11.50 -11.01 18.92
CA PRO A 63 11.45 -11.72 17.63
C PRO A 63 10.03 -12.15 17.24
N MET A 64 9.20 -12.53 18.22
CA MET A 64 7.81 -12.92 17.96
C MET A 64 6.97 -11.72 17.51
N ILE A 65 7.14 -10.57 18.17
CA ILE A 65 6.46 -9.32 17.81
C ILE A 65 6.89 -8.87 16.41
N LEU A 66 8.19 -8.95 16.11
CA LEU A 66 8.72 -8.58 14.80
C LEU A 66 8.10 -9.41 13.67
N VAL A 67 8.06 -10.75 13.83
CA VAL A 67 7.44 -11.64 12.83
C VAL A 67 5.96 -11.32 12.66
N LEU A 68 5.22 -11.11 13.75
CA LEU A 68 3.80 -10.80 13.69
C LEU A 68 3.53 -9.49 12.95
N VAL A 69 4.30 -8.45 13.23
CA VAL A 69 4.16 -7.14 12.59
C VAL A 69 4.54 -7.22 11.11
N MET A 70 5.64 -7.89 10.76
CA MET A 70 6.05 -8.04 9.37
C MET A 70 5.04 -8.84 8.55
N ALA A 71 4.50 -9.94 9.11
CA ALA A 71 3.45 -10.72 8.47
C ALA A 71 2.15 -9.90 8.31
N GLY A 72 1.76 -9.16 9.35
CA GLY A 72 0.59 -8.28 9.30
C GLY A 72 0.71 -7.18 8.24
N LEU A 73 1.87 -6.54 8.13
CA LEU A 73 2.15 -5.53 7.11
C LEU A 73 2.15 -6.13 5.71
N ALA A 74 2.73 -7.32 5.52
CA ALA A 74 2.70 -8.01 4.23
C ALA A 74 1.26 -8.31 3.78
N VAL A 75 0.43 -8.86 4.68
CA VAL A 75 -0.98 -9.13 4.39
C VAL A 75 -1.74 -7.84 4.08
N PHE A 76 -1.49 -6.78 4.85
CA PHE A 76 -2.10 -5.47 4.61
C PHE A 76 -1.75 -4.91 3.23
N PHE A 77 -0.46 -4.93 2.86
CA PHE A 77 -0.01 -4.45 1.55
C PHE A 77 -0.58 -5.29 0.41
N VAL A 78 -0.64 -6.62 0.56
CA VAL A 78 -1.24 -7.49 -0.45
C VAL A 78 -2.72 -7.17 -0.66
N ILE A 79 -3.50 -7.03 0.42
CA ILE A 79 -4.94 -6.72 0.33
C ILE A 79 -5.15 -5.34 -0.30
N PHE A 80 -4.43 -4.33 0.17
CA PHE A 80 -4.57 -2.96 -0.33
C PHE A 80 -4.14 -2.84 -1.80
N SER A 81 -3.02 -3.48 -2.17
CA SER A 81 -2.51 -3.49 -3.54
C SER A 81 -3.44 -4.26 -4.48
N ALA A 82 -3.89 -5.46 -4.09
CA ALA A 82 -4.82 -6.26 -4.88
C ALA A 82 -6.17 -5.54 -5.06
N GLY A 83 -6.77 -5.01 -3.98
CA GLY A 83 -8.04 -4.29 -4.06
C GLY A 83 -7.96 -3.05 -4.95
N SER A 84 -6.84 -2.32 -4.89
CA SER A 84 -6.58 -1.17 -5.76
C SER A 84 -6.44 -1.58 -7.22
N TYR A 85 -5.70 -2.66 -7.50
CA TYR A 85 -5.48 -3.13 -8.87
C TYR A 85 -6.78 -3.68 -9.49
N LEU A 86 -7.63 -4.34 -8.71
CA LEU A 86 -8.96 -4.79 -9.14
C LEU A 86 -9.91 -3.61 -9.45
N ALA A 87 -9.79 -2.50 -8.72
CA ALA A 87 -10.66 -1.34 -8.89
C ALA A 87 -10.32 -0.48 -10.12
N PHE A 88 -9.04 -0.38 -10.48
CA PHE A 88 -8.56 0.48 -11.57
C PHE A 88 -8.02 -0.27 -12.80
N GLY A 89 -7.77 -1.58 -12.70
CA GLY A 89 -7.32 -2.44 -13.80
C GLY A 89 -5.91 -2.11 -14.31
N ALA A 90 -5.64 -2.45 -15.57
CA ALA A 90 -4.33 -2.25 -16.21
C ALA A 90 -3.87 -0.78 -16.30
N GLU A 91 -4.80 0.18 -16.23
CA GLU A 91 -4.51 1.63 -16.24
C GLU A 91 -4.00 2.17 -14.88
N THR A 92 -3.74 1.29 -13.91
CA THR A 92 -3.26 1.70 -12.59
C THR A 92 -1.88 2.36 -12.69
N ARG A 93 -1.84 3.69 -12.56
CA ARG A 93 -0.60 4.47 -12.41
C ARG A 93 0.17 4.05 -11.15
N THR A 94 1.50 4.21 -11.19
CA THR A 94 2.45 3.86 -10.12
C THR A 94 2.06 4.41 -8.74
N PHE A 95 1.41 5.58 -8.70
CA PHE A 95 0.79 6.12 -7.50
C PHE A 95 -0.73 6.08 -7.63
N ILE A 96 -1.38 5.34 -6.74
CA ILE A 96 -2.84 5.20 -6.69
C ILE A 96 -3.56 6.55 -6.60
N THR A 97 -2.94 7.53 -5.92
CA THR A 97 -3.45 8.89 -5.78
C THR A 97 -3.58 9.63 -7.12
N LEU A 98 -2.82 9.24 -8.14
CA LEU A 98 -2.93 9.80 -9.48
C LEU A 98 -4.09 9.22 -10.28
N ASN A 99 -4.64 8.06 -9.86
CA ASN A 99 -5.82 7.47 -10.48
C ASN A 99 -7.14 8.06 -9.94
N VAL A 100 -7.07 8.88 -8.88
CA VAL A 100 -8.23 9.62 -8.37
C VAL A 100 -8.42 10.89 -9.21
N PRO A 101 -9.60 11.11 -9.83
CA PRO A 101 -9.85 12.26 -10.70
C PRO A 101 -9.69 13.58 -9.95
N GLU A 102 -8.80 14.44 -10.48
CA GLU A 102 -8.42 15.73 -9.90
C GLU A 102 -9.58 16.72 -9.79
N THR A 103 -10.59 16.59 -10.65
CA THR A 103 -11.80 17.43 -10.69
C THR A 103 -12.81 17.11 -9.59
N SER A 104 -12.63 16.01 -8.85
CA SER A 104 -13.46 15.72 -7.69
C SER A 104 -12.89 16.35 -6.42
N TRP A 105 -13.76 16.87 -5.54
CA TRP A 105 -13.35 17.42 -4.23
C TRP A 105 -12.48 16.45 -3.42
N ILE A 106 -12.71 15.14 -3.58
CA ILE A 106 -11.90 14.07 -2.97
C ILE A 106 -10.46 14.07 -3.51
N GLY A 107 -10.27 14.22 -4.82
CA GLY A 107 -8.94 14.25 -5.45
C GLY A 107 -8.08 15.43 -4.96
N VAL A 108 -8.69 16.61 -4.83
CA VAL A 108 -8.02 17.81 -4.31
C VAL A 108 -7.64 17.63 -2.83
N VAL A 109 -8.54 17.11 -2.00
CA VAL A 109 -8.31 16.89 -0.56
C VAL A 109 -7.20 15.86 -0.34
N VAL A 110 -7.21 14.73 -1.06
CA VAL A 110 -6.18 13.69 -0.88
C VAL A 110 -4.79 14.21 -1.25
N LYS A 111 -4.67 15.00 -2.32
CA LYS A 111 -3.39 15.59 -2.73
C LYS A 111 -2.88 16.63 -1.73
N LEU A 112 -3.76 17.49 -1.21
CA LEU A 112 -3.39 18.46 -0.17
C LEU A 112 -2.91 17.76 1.11
N MET A 113 -3.55 16.66 1.53
CA MET A 113 -3.14 15.88 2.71
C MET A 113 -1.84 15.08 2.54
N TYR A 114 -1.33 14.97 1.32
CA TYR A 114 -0.07 14.29 1.00
C TYR A 114 1.08 15.28 0.79
N VAL A 115 0.77 16.52 0.37
CA VAL A 115 1.72 17.62 0.18
C VAL A 115 1.99 18.39 1.48
N LEU A 116 1.03 18.41 2.41
CA LEU A 116 1.16 18.97 3.76
C LEU A 116 1.56 17.88 4.78
#